data_AF-S5T659-F1
#
_entry.id   AF-S5T659-F1
#
_cell.length_a   1.000
_cell.length_b   1.000
_cell.length_c   1.000
_cell.angle_alpha   90.00
_cell.angle_beta   90.00
_cell.angle_gamma   90.00
#
_symmetry.space_group_name_H-M   'P 1'
#
loop_
_entity.id
_entity.type
_entity.pdbx_description
1 polymer ?
#
loop_
_entity_poly.entity_id
_entity_poly.type
_entity_poly.pdbx_seq_one_letter_code
_entity_poly.pdbx_strand_id
1 'polypeptide(L)' 'MDSKQEITLLYVQLGKPTQNTYIERFNRTARHEWLDLHLFESIEQAQLLATKSLWSYNNERLHTAIGAYRLDV' A
#
# COMPACT_ATOMS: atom_id res chain seq x y z
N MET A 1 -18.10 -14.73 20.53
CA MET A 1 -16.85 -14.10 20.08
C MET A 1 -17.22 -12.79 19.41
N ASP A 2 -16.61 -11.72 19.87
CA ASP A 2 -16.97 -10.30 19.70
C ASP A 2 -16.99 -9.90 18.20
N SER A 3 -18.16 -9.54 17.67
CA SER A 3 -18.36 -8.99 16.32
C SER A 3 -18.18 -7.47 16.38
N LYS A 4 -16.95 -6.97 16.18
CA LYS A 4 -16.68 -5.53 16.37
C LYS A 4 -16.50 -4.69 15.10
N GLN A 5 -16.48 -5.28 13.92
CA GLN A 5 -16.64 -4.55 12.66
C GLN A 5 -17.36 -5.47 11.66
N GLU A 6 -18.39 -4.97 10.96
CA GLU A 6 -19.16 -5.71 9.95
C GLU A 6 -18.33 -5.94 8.67
N ILE A 7 -17.18 -6.59 8.81
CA ILE A 7 -16.24 -6.84 7.72
C ILE A 7 -16.56 -8.19 7.09
N THR A 8 -16.85 -8.17 5.79
CA THR A 8 -16.98 -9.38 4.98
C THR A 8 -15.62 -9.72 4.35
N LEU A 9 -15.15 -10.95 4.55
CA LEU A 9 -13.95 -11.46 3.88
C LEU A 9 -14.29 -11.85 2.44
N LEU A 10 -13.56 -11.28 1.48
CA LEU A 10 -13.65 -11.62 0.06
C LEU A 10 -12.34 -12.24 -0.40
N TYR A 11 -12.42 -13.38 -1.09
CA TYR A 11 -11.27 -14.07 -1.66
C TYR A 11 -11.15 -13.78 -3.16
N VAL A 12 -9.93 -13.64 -3.64
CA VAL A 12 -9.64 -13.56 -5.08
C VAL A 12 -10.03 -14.91 -5.71
N GLN A 13 -10.87 -14.87 -6.74
CA GLN A 13 -11.31 -16.07 -7.45
C GLN A 13 -10.21 -16.53 -8.40
N LEU A 14 -9.99 -17.85 -8.43
CA LEU A 14 -9.05 -18.46 -9.37
C LEU A 14 -9.47 -18.11 -10.82
N GLY A 15 -8.50 -17.70 -11.65
CA GLY A 15 -8.76 -17.28 -13.02
C GLY A 15 -9.33 -15.86 -13.19
N LYS A 16 -9.46 -15.08 -12.10
CA LYS A 16 -9.85 -13.66 -12.16
C LYS A 16 -8.76 -12.74 -11.62
N PRO A 17 -7.62 -12.60 -12.31
CA PRO A 17 -6.48 -11.78 -11.87
C PRO A 17 -6.87 -10.30 -11.67
N THR A 18 -7.86 -9.82 -12.41
CA THR A 18 -8.32 -8.43 -12.32
C THR A 18 -8.90 -8.06 -10.95
N GLN A 19 -9.36 -9.04 -10.14
CA GLN A 19 -9.82 -8.80 -8.78
C GLN A 19 -8.71 -8.35 -7.83
N ASN A 20 -7.45 -8.65 -8.15
CA ASN A 20 -6.29 -8.29 -7.33
C ASN A 20 -5.51 -7.07 -7.86
N THR A 21 -5.97 -6.45 -8.95
CA THR A 21 -5.23 -5.39 -9.69
C THR A 21 -4.74 -4.25 -8.79
N TYR A 22 -5.56 -3.81 -7.82
CA TYR A 22 -5.19 -2.71 -6.93
C TYR A 22 -4.01 -3.07 -6.02
N ILE A 23 -4.03 -4.27 -5.45
CA ILE A 23 -2.94 -4.77 -4.59
C ILE A 23 -1.69 -5.04 -5.42
N GLU A 24 -1.83 -5.59 -6.63
CA GLU A 24 -0.70 -5.81 -7.54
C GLU A 24 -0.02 -4.49 -7.92
N ARG A 25 -0.82 -3.46 -8.25
CA ARG A 25 -0.31 -2.11 -8.53
C ARG A 25 0.42 -1.52 -7.32
N PHE A 26 -0.16 -1.64 -6.13
CA PHE A 26 0.48 -1.18 -4.89
C PHE A 26 1.80 -1.90 -4.64
N ASN A 27 1.82 -3.24 -4.73
CA ASN A 27 3.02 -4.05 -4.49
C ASN A 27 4.15 -3.73 -5.48
N ARG A 28 3.81 -3.43 -6.74
CA ARG A 28 4.79 -2.97 -7.72
C ARG A 28 5.44 -1.65 -7.28
N THR A 29 4.62 -0.70 -6.83
CA THR A 29 5.12 0.58 -6.32
C THR A 29 5.99 0.41 -5.10
N ALA A 30 5.53 -0.37 -4.11
CA ALA A 30 6.31 -0.64 -2.89
C ALA A 30 7.65 -1.33 -3.20
N ARG A 31 7.70 -2.20 -4.21
CA ARG A 31 8.97 -2.78 -4.66
C ARG A 31 9.92 -1.70 -5.17
N HIS A 32 9.48 -0.89 -6.14
CA HIS A 32 10.36 0.08 -6.78
C HIS A 32 10.74 1.27 -5.90
N GLU A 33 9.83 1.73 -5.04
CA GLU A 33 10.03 2.94 -4.25
C GLU A 33 10.56 2.66 -2.83
N TRP A 34 10.51 1.40 -2.38
CA TRP A 34 11.02 1.02 -1.05
C TRP A 34 12.01 -0.12 -1.11
N LEU A 35 11.65 -1.29 -1.66
CA LEU A 35 12.56 -2.45 -1.63
C LEU A 35 13.81 -2.26 -2.48
N ASP A 36 13.67 -1.72 -3.69
CA ASP A 36 14.77 -1.60 -4.66
C ASP A 36 15.76 -0.47 -4.26
N LEU A 37 15.34 0.48 -3.42
CA LEU A 37 16.14 1.65 -3.03
C LEU A 37 16.97 1.47 -1.76
N HIS A 38 16.74 0.39 -1.00
CA HIS A 38 17.34 0.22 0.33
C HIS A 38 18.05 -1.11 0.46
N LEU A 39 19.25 -1.09 1.03
CA LEU A 39 19.88 -2.26 1.61
C LEU A 39 19.48 -2.33 3.09
N PHE A 40 18.96 -3.47 3.53
CA PHE A 40 18.54 -3.66 4.91
C PHE A 40 19.63 -4.39 5.70
N GLU A 41 20.04 -3.80 6.80
CA GLU A 41 21.02 -4.36 7.75
C GLU A 41 20.32 -5.10 8.89
N SER A 42 19.03 -4.82 9.13
CA SER A 42 18.20 -5.53 10.11
C SER A 42 16.71 -5.50 9.76
N ILE A 43 15.94 -6.40 10.38
CA ILE A 43 14.48 -6.42 10.25
C ILE A 43 13.86 -5.14 10.82
N GLU A 44 14.41 -4.63 11.93
CA GLU A 44 13.95 -3.39 12.55
C GLU A 44 14.12 -2.19 11.60
N GLN A 45 15.28 -2.10 10.93
CA GLN A 45 15.53 -1.07 9.93
C GLN A 45 14.57 -1.21 8.74
N ALA A 46 14.32 -2.44 8.26
CA ALA A 46 13.36 -2.69 7.20
C ALA A 46 11.94 -2.24 7.57
N GLN A 47 11.48 -2.52 8.80
CA GLN A 47 10.17 -2.10 9.31
C GLN A 47 10.05 -0.58 9.44
N LEU A 48 11.11 0.08 9.92
CA LEU A 48 11.15 1.55 10.00
C LEU A 48 11.04 2.19 8.61
N LEU A 49 11.80 1.69 7.65
CA LEU A 49 11.78 2.18 6.27
C LEU A 49 10.45 1.88 5.57
N ALA A 50 9.85 0.71 5.82
CA ALA A 50 8.52 0.37 5.33
C ALA A 50 7.46 1.36 5.85
N THR A 51 7.51 1.67 7.15
CA THR A 51 6.58 2.59 7.80
C THR A 51 6.68 4.00 7.22
N LYS A 52 7.91 4.49 7.02
CA LYS A 52 8.16 5.79 6.37
C LYS A 52 7.65 5.80 4.92
N SER A 53 7.97 4.76 4.16
CA SER A 53 7.55 4.65 2.76
C SER A 53 6.03 4.61 2.62
N LEU A 54 5.33 3.88 3.51
CA LEU A 54 3.87 3.85 3.55
C LEU A 54 3.27 5.21 3.91
N TRP A 55 3.88 5.92 4.86
CA TRP A 55 3.45 7.27 5.22
C TRP A 55 3.58 8.24 4.04
N SER A 56 4.74 8.28 3.38
CA SER A 56 4.96 9.11 2.19
C SER A 56 3.99 8.75 1.06
N TYR A 57 3.81 7.45 0.79
CA TYR A 57 2.87 6.99 -0.23
C TYR A 57 1.43 7.47 0.03
N ASN A 58 0.98 7.49 1.28
CA ASN A 58 -0.39 7.88 1.61
C ASN A 58 -0.58 9.40 1.72
N ASN A 59 0.44 10.14 2.18
CA ASN A 59 0.29 11.57 2.53
C ASN A 59 0.87 12.53 1.47
N GLU A 60 1.89 12.11 0.72
CA GLU A 60 2.59 12.99 -0.23
C GLU A 60 2.21 12.69 -1.68
N ARG A 61 1.73 11.47 -1.97
CA ARG A 61 1.33 11.10 -3.32
C ARG A 61 -0.07 11.63 -3.64
N LEU A 62 -0.18 12.38 -4.73
CA LEU A 62 -1.46 12.76 -5.32
C LEU A 62 -2.14 11.53 -5.96
N HIS A 63 -3.01 10.88 -5.19
CA HIS A 63 -3.82 9.77 -5.70
C HIS A 63 -4.97 10.32 -6.54
N THR A 64 -4.81 10.30 -7.87
CA THR A 64 -5.87 10.71 -8.81
C THR A 64 -7.17 9.92 -8.66
N ALA A 65 -7.11 8.73 -8.06
CA ALA A 65 -8.26 7.88 -7.77
C ALA A 65 -9.15 8.37 -6.62
N ILE A 66 -8.67 9.28 -5.76
CA ILE A 66 -9.39 9.76 -4.55
C ILE A 66 -9.81 11.23 -4.69
N GLY A 67 -9.77 11.78 -5.91
CA GLY A 67 -10.00 13.20 -6.15
C GLY A 67 -8.78 14.00 -5.73
N ALA A 68 -7.90 14.28 -6.68
CA ALA A 68 -6.71 15.09 -6.46
C ALA A 68 -7.09 16.54 -6.11
N TYR A 69 -7.40 16.81 -4.84
CA TYR A 69 -7.42 18.15 -4.29
C TYR A 69 -6.17 18.32 -3.42
N ARG A 70 -5.10 18.81 -4.06
CA ARG A 70 -4.13 19.61 -3.33
C ARG A 70 -4.81 20.98 -3.15
N LEU A 71 -5.17 21.32 -1.91
CA LEU A 71 -5.38 22.72 -1.57
C LEU A 71 -3.99 23.36 -1.55
N ASP A 72 -3.58 23.91 -2.69
CA ASP A 72 -2.58 24.97 -2.69
C ASP A 72 -3.26 26.22 -2.11
N VAL A 73 -3.04 26.47 -0.81
CA VAL A 73 -3.09 27.80 -0.15
C VAL A 73 -1.98 27.90 0.87
#